data_AF-A0A0B1RX37-F1
#
_entry.id   AF-A0A0B1RX37-F1
#
_cell.length_a   1.000
_cell.length_b   1.000
_cell.length_c   1.000
_cell.angle_alpha   90.00
_cell.angle_beta   90.00
_cell.angle_gamma   90.00
#
_symmetry.space_group_name_H-M   'P 1'
#
loop_
_entity.id
_entity.type
_entity.pdbx_description
1 polymer ?
#
loop_
_entity_poly.entity_id
_entity_poly.type
_entity_poly.pdbx_seq_one_letter_code
_entity_poly.pdbx_strand_id
1 'polypeptide(L)'
;MPTNDNSCLRSFFMGRKPEIKLLFIYLGQGGNFNNFLSQDHCEKFCSRILCSAGEPLKDSSGERNMECSPTGSGANACPSTHSCESTSGSTTFGGVCCPRPQYVCKLPREQGNCGTYSNRWWFNAKTGNCEEFIYSGCQGNANNFETYKECQDYCRDARSEPQCIQGTALTDSNGNFIICGGSSAASTTCPANHYCYYDGTTYGCCPTQGLWMR
;
A
#
# COMPACT_ATOMS: atom_id res chain seq x y z
N MET A 1 12.86 17.60 -41.95
CA MET A 1 13.75 18.08 -40.86
C MET A 1 12.94 18.09 -39.57
N PRO A 2 13.11 17.11 -38.68
CA PRO A 2 12.69 17.20 -37.29
C PRO A 2 13.87 17.71 -36.44
N THR A 3 13.53 18.51 -35.44
CA THR A 3 14.42 19.31 -34.61
C THR A 3 15.27 18.47 -33.66
N ASN A 4 16.57 18.78 -33.64
CA ASN A 4 17.52 18.37 -32.63
C ASN A 4 17.11 18.93 -31.26
N ASP A 5 16.39 18.14 -30.46
CA ASP A 5 16.31 18.33 -29.02
C ASP A 5 16.58 17.00 -28.30
N ASN A 6 17.79 16.47 -28.52
CA ASN A 6 18.39 15.48 -27.62
C ASN A 6 19.04 16.20 -26.42
N SER A 7 18.27 17.03 -25.73
CA SER A 7 18.65 17.55 -24.42
C SER A 7 18.83 16.37 -23.46
N CYS A 8 20.08 16.11 -23.07
CA CYS A 8 20.55 15.08 -22.15
C CYS A 8 19.44 14.45 -21.27
N LEU A 9 19.01 13.23 -21.59
CA LEU A 9 18.09 12.48 -20.73
C LEU A 9 18.82 12.18 -19.42
N ARG A 10 18.40 12.87 -18.35
CA ARG A 10 18.83 12.62 -16.98
C ARG A 10 18.21 11.30 -16.54
N SER A 11 19.06 10.33 -16.24
CA SER A 11 18.68 8.99 -15.81
C SER A 11 19.06 8.75 -14.36
N PHE A 12 18.23 7.99 -13.65
CA PHE A 12 18.46 7.56 -12.28
C PHE A 12 18.83 6.08 -12.25
N PHE A 13 19.77 5.69 -11.38
CA PHE A 13 20.21 4.30 -11.15
C PHE A 13 20.32 4.04 -9.64
N MET A 14 19.94 2.84 -9.18
CA MET A 14 20.09 2.38 -7.79
C MET A 14 21.30 1.46 -7.65
N GLY A 15 22.30 1.88 -6.86
CA GLY A 15 23.51 1.08 -6.59
C GLY A 15 23.27 -0.14 -5.70
N ARG A 16 24.24 -1.08 -5.67
CA ARG A 16 24.23 -2.24 -4.74
C ARG A 16 24.26 -1.85 -3.25
N LYS A 17 24.38 -0.56 -2.94
CA LYS A 17 24.19 0.00 -1.60
C LYS A 17 22.95 0.89 -1.61
N PRO A 18 22.03 0.75 -0.64
CA PRO A 18 20.76 1.47 -0.61
C PRO A 18 20.91 3.01 -0.53
N GLU A 19 22.11 3.52 -0.29
CA GLU A 19 22.41 4.95 -0.12
C GLU A 19 22.83 5.67 -1.41
N ILE A 20 23.09 4.94 -2.51
CA ILE A 20 23.70 5.55 -3.71
C ILE A 20 22.65 5.72 -4.81
N LYS A 21 21.97 6.88 -4.80
CA LYS A 21 21.17 7.39 -5.92
C LYS A 21 22.07 8.27 -6.79
N LEU A 22 22.43 7.80 -7.98
CA LEU A 22 23.25 8.58 -8.91
C LEU A 22 22.43 9.04 -10.10
N LEU A 23 22.50 10.35 -10.36
CA LEU A 23 22.05 10.93 -11.61
C LEU A 23 23.18 10.79 -12.63
N PHE A 24 22.88 10.22 -13.79
CA PHE A 24 23.83 10.15 -14.90
C PHE A 24 23.15 10.54 -16.22
N ILE A 25 23.97 10.94 -17.20
CA ILE A 25 23.48 11.28 -18.54
C ILE A 25 23.47 10.00 -19.37
N TYR A 26 22.29 9.55 -19.76
CA TYR A 26 22.14 8.41 -20.68
C TYR A 26 22.00 8.92 -22.11
N LEU A 27 22.91 8.47 -22.99
CA LEU A 27 23.02 8.95 -24.37
C LEU A 27 22.15 8.15 -25.38
N GLY A 28 21.32 7.22 -24.92
CA GLY A 28 20.31 6.57 -25.77
C GLY A 28 20.73 5.26 -26.47
N GLN A 29 21.90 4.69 -26.20
CA GLN A 29 22.31 3.37 -26.71
C GLN A 29 22.87 2.46 -25.60
N GLY A 30 22.37 1.22 -25.53
CA GLY A 30 22.81 0.21 -24.56
C GLY A 30 22.14 0.31 -23.17
N GLY A 31 22.81 -0.20 -22.13
CA GLY A 31 22.35 -0.11 -20.73
C GLY A 31 21.76 -1.42 -20.16
N ASN A 32 21.33 -1.37 -18.90
CA ASN A 32 20.61 -2.44 -18.22
C ASN A 32 19.29 -1.90 -17.63
N PHE A 33 18.48 -2.76 -17.01
CA PHE A 33 17.17 -2.39 -16.45
C PHE A 33 17.22 -1.34 -15.32
N ASN A 34 18.41 -0.99 -14.84
CA ASN A 34 18.60 -0.09 -13.70
C ASN A 34 18.76 1.37 -14.19
N ASN A 35 18.03 1.75 -15.23
CA ASN A 35 18.06 3.08 -15.87
C ASN A 35 16.65 3.65 -15.91
N PHE A 36 16.37 4.63 -15.05
CA PHE A 36 15.03 5.16 -14.84
C PHE A 36 14.89 6.62 -15.27
N LEU A 37 13.71 6.94 -15.81
CA LEU A 37 13.38 8.27 -16.33
C LEU A 37 13.27 9.35 -15.23
N SER A 38 13.00 8.93 -13.98
CA SER A 38 12.90 9.84 -12.82
C SER A 38 13.31 9.13 -11.53
N GLN A 39 13.65 9.92 -10.50
CA GLN A 39 13.95 9.41 -9.16
C GLN A 39 12.77 8.62 -8.59
N ASP A 40 11.56 9.18 -8.71
CA ASP A 40 10.32 8.54 -8.27
C ASP A 40 10.08 7.19 -8.96
N HIS A 41 10.38 7.09 -10.26
CA HIS A 41 10.22 5.83 -10.99
C HIS A 41 11.28 4.78 -10.59
N CYS A 42 12.52 5.22 -10.29
CA CYS A 42 13.56 4.38 -9.73
C CYS A 42 13.17 3.82 -8.36
N GLU A 43 12.71 4.70 -7.46
CA GLU A 43 12.28 4.35 -6.11
C GLU A 43 11.11 3.36 -6.15
N LYS A 44 10.07 3.64 -6.94
CA LYS A 44 8.90 2.77 -7.13
C LYS A 44 9.24 1.41 -7.74
N PHE A 45 10.23 1.36 -8.63
CA PHE A 45 10.64 0.09 -9.23
C PHE A 45 11.40 -0.77 -8.22
N CYS A 46 12.32 -0.18 -7.46
CA CYS A 46 13.10 -0.91 -6.45
C CYS A 46 12.27 -1.27 -5.21
N SER A 47 11.28 -0.47 -4.85
CA SER A 47 10.39 -0.74 -3.72
C SER A 47 9.47 -1.94 -3.96
N ARG A 48 9.00 -2.14 -5.20
CA ARG A 48 8.24 -3.34 -5.62
C ARG A 48 9.02 -4.65 -5.46
N ILE A 49 10.35 -4.57 -5.43
CA ILE A 49 11.20 -5.74 -5.15
C ILE A 49 11.18 -6.08 -3.65
N LEU A 50 10.92 -5.07 -2.80
CA LEU A 50 10.93 -5.20 -1.35
C LEU A 50 9.54 -5.51 -0.78
N CYS A 51 8.52 -4.81 -1.27
CA CYS A 51 7.14 -4.96 -0.82
C CYS A 51 6.25 -5.42 -1.97
N SER A 52 5.33 -6.34 -1.67
CA SER A 52 4.34 -6.85 -2.61
C SER A 52 3.28 -5.82 -3.02
N ALA A 53 3.05 -4.79 -2.20
CA ALA A 53 2.34 -3.58 -2.59
C ALA A 53 2.80 -2.38 -1.75
N GLY A 54 2.77 -1.20 -2.35
CA GLY A 54 3.19 0.05 -1.72
C GLY A 54 4.70 0.15 -1.50
N GLU A 55 5.09 1.25 -0.85
CA GLU A 55 6.49 1.54 -0.51
C GLU A 55 6.80 1.05 0.91
N PRO A 56 8.05 0.60 1.17
CA PRO A 56 8.50 0.36 2.55
C PRO A 56 8.32 1.60 3.41
N LEU A 57 7.87 1.41 4.65
CA LEU A 57 7.75 2.48 5.62
C LEU A 57 9.11 3.15 5.83
N LYS A 58 9.16 4.48 5.89
CA LYS A 58 10.39 5.22 6.20
C LYS A 58 10.59 5.37 7.70
N ASP A 59 11.85 5.47 8.13
CA ASP A 59 12.19 5.82 9.51
C ASP A 59 11.81 7.29 9.82
N SER A 60 12.09 7.77 11.04
CA SER A 60 11.76 9.14 11.45
C SER A 60 12.48 10.24 10.65
N SER A 61 13.54 9.92 9.91
CA SER A 61 14.22 10.86 9.00
C SER A 61 13.50 11.00 7.66
N GLY A 62 12.66 10.02 7.28
CA GLY A 62 12.03 9.96 5.97
C GLY A 62 12.95 9.50 4.84
N GLU A 63 14.25 9.32 5.10
CA GLU A 63 15.24 9.03 4.06
C GLU A 63 15.46 7.52 3.86
N ARG A 64 15.47 6.76 4.97
CA ARG A 64 15.76 5.33 4.97
C ARG A 64 14.51 4.50 5.22
N ASN A 65 14.50 3.27 4.70
CA ASN A 65 13.45 2.31 5.03
C ASN A 65 13.59 1.88 6.49
N MET A 66 12.46 1.76 7.18
CA MET A 66 12.38 1.24 8.53
C MET A 66 12.74 -0.25 8.48
N GLU A 67 13.88 -0.56 9.09
CA GLU A 67 14.36 -1.92 9.26
C GLU A 67 13.60 -2.61 10.39
N CYS A 68 13.39 -3.91 10.22
CA CYS A 68 12.73 -4.75 11.20
C CYS A 68 13.45 -6.08 11.34
N SER A 69 13.26 -6.76 12.47
CA SER A 69 13.75 -8.12 12.64
C SER A 69 12.57 -9.10 12.60
N PRO A 70 12.62 -10.18 11.79
CA PRO A 70 11.58 -11.22 11.78
C PRO A 70 11.36 -11.89 13.15
N THR A 71 12.37 -11.82 14.03
CA THR A 71 12.37 -12.43 15.37
C THR A 71 12.25 -11.41 16.51
N GLY A 72 12.23 -10.10 16.21
CA GLY A 72 12.35 -9.04 17.20
C GLY A 72 11.01 -8.57 17.77
N SER A 73 10.71 -8.95 19.01
CA SER A 73 9.72 -8.26 19.84
C SER A 73 10.35 -6.99 20.44
N GLY A 74 9.86 -5.79 20.08
CA GLY A 74 10.32 -4.50 20.64
C GLY A 74 10.62 -3.43 19.59
N ALA A 75 11.67 -2.62 19.80
CA ALA A 75 12.01 -1.42 19.00
C ALA A 75 12.28 -1.65 17.50
N ASN A 76 12.40 -2.92 17.07
CA ASN A 76 12.61 -3.32 15.67
C ASN A 76 11.37 -4.05 15.09
N ALA A 77 10.20 -3.84 15.70
CA ALA A 77 8.93 -4.37 15.20
C ALA A 77 8.24 -3.33 14.32
N CYS A 78 7.63 -3.81 13.24
CA CYS A 78 6.82 -2.95 12.40
C CYS A 78 5.54 -2.49 13.11
N PRO A 79 5.03 -1.29 12.79
CA PRO A 79 3.70 -0.86 13.23
C PRO A 79 2.61 -1.87 12.85
N SER A 80 1.46 -1.80 13.51
CA SER A 80 0.33 -2.73 13.29
C SER A 80 -0.19 -2.75 11.84
N THR A 81 0.03 -1.70 11.07
CA THR A 81 -0.34 -1.61 9.65
C THR A 81 0.69 -2.24 8.72
N HIS A 82 1.84 -2.69 9.23
CA HIS A 82 2.97 -3.19 8.46
C HIS A 82 3.44 -4.59 8.92
N SER A 83 3.95 -5.39 8.00
CA SER A 83 4.63 -6.67 8.26
C SER A 83 6.12 -6.53 8.00
N CYS A 84 6.91 -7.33 8.70
CA CYS A 84 8.34 -7.40 8.44
C CYS A 84 8.58 -8.36 7.27
N GLU A 85 8.87 -7.80 6.10
CA GLU A 85 9.16 -8.58 4.90
C GLU A 85 10.68 -8.75 4.79
N SER A 86 11.14 -10.01 4.85
CA SER A 86 12.56 -10.34 4.74
C SER A 86 13.06 -10.05 3.33
N THR A 87 14.15 -9.29 3.20
CA THR A 87 14.86 -9.20 1.92
C THR A 87 15.48 -10.56 1.61
N SER A 88 14.94 -11.23 0.59
CA SER A 88 15.38 -12.55 0.12
C SER A 88 16.90 -12.62 -0.01
N GLY A 89 17.56 -13.32 0.92
CA GLY A 89 18.98 -13.69 0.80
C GLY A 89 19.93 -13.23 1.90
N SER A 90 19.47 -12.57 2.98
CA SER A 90 20.35 -12.33 4.13
C SER A 90 19.70 -12.70 5.45
N THR A 91 20.34 -13.62 6.17
CA THR A 91 20.08 -13.92 7.59
C THR A 91 20.68 -12.88 8.54
N THR A 92 21.40 -11.90 8.00
CA THR A 92 22.22 -10.94 8.75
C THR A 92 21.68 -9.51 8.63
N PHE A 93 21.05 -9.16 7.51
CA PHE A 93 20.29 -7.92 7.35
C PHE A 93 18.83 -8.21 7.69
N GLY A 94 18.23 -7.38 8.55
CA GLY A 94 16.81 -7.47 8.89
C GLY A 94 15.90 -7.30 7.67
N GLY A 95 14.59 -7.44 7.89
CA GLY A 95 13.58 -7.10 6.89
C GLY A 95 13.30 -5.60 6.82
N VAL A 96 12.35 -5.24 5.97
CA VAL A 96 11.77 -3.89 5.95
C VAL A 96 10.28 -3.95 6.29
N CYS A 97 9.76 -2.87 6.84
CA CYS A 97 8.34 -2.77 7.14
C CYS A 97 7.53 -2.48 5.89
N CYS A 98 6.82 -3.50 5.39
CA CYS A 98 5.94 -3.40 4.22
C CYS A 98 4.47 -3.27 4.63
N PRO A 99 3.65 -2.50 3.89
CA PRO A 99 2.22 -2.38 4.18
C PRO A 99 1.51 -3.72 4.11
N ARG A 100 0.65 -3.98 5.10
CA ARG A 100 -0.16 -5.19 5.15
C ARG A 100 -1.34 -5.13 4.17
N PRO A 101 -1.77 -6.26 3.58
CA PRO A 101 -2.98 -6.31 2.78
C PRO A 101 -4.22 -5.80 3.52
N GLN A 102 -4.35 -6.09 4.81
CA GLN A 102 -5.50 -5.66 5.62
C GLN A 102 -5.59 -4.13 5.75
N TYR A 103 -4.47 -3.43 5.63
CA TYR A 103 -4.40 -1.98 5.61
C TYR A 103 -4.58 -1.44 4.19
N VAL A 104 -3.78 -1.91 3.24
CA VAL A 104 -3.76 -1.42 1.86
C VAL A 104 -5.11 -1.58 1.16
N CYS A 105 -5.72 -2.76 1.24
CA CYS A 105 -6.96 -3.06 0.52
C CYS A 105 -8.18 -2.30 1.07
N LYS A 106 -8.00 -1.43 2.07
CA LYS A 106 -9.07 -0.59 2.63
C LYS A 106 -8.89 0.88 2.31
N LEU A 107 -7.73 1.25 1.76
CA LEU A 107 -7.49 2.60 1.34
C LEU A 107 -8.41 2.94 0.17
N PRO A 108 -8.91 4.19 0.08
CA PRO A 108 -9.71 4.61 -1.05
C PRO A 108 -8.85 4.61 -2.32
N ARG A 109 -9.49 4.52 -3.49
CA ARG A 109 -8.78 4.87 -4.73
C ARG A 109 -8.34 6.33 -4.69
N GLU A 110 -7.11 6.58 -5.12
CA GLU A 110 -6.58 7.94 -5.23
C GLU A 110 -5.98 8.17 -6.61
N GLN A 111 -6.67 9.00 -7.40
CA GLN A 111 -6.25 9.34 -8.76
C GLN A 111 -5.00 10.23 -8.78
N GLY A 112 -4.82 11.13 -7.80
CA GLY A 112 -3.79 12.18 -7.81
C GLY A 112 -4.04 13.26 -8.88
N ASN A 113 -3.08 14.19 -9.04
CA ASN A 113 -3.21 15.30 -10.00
C ASN A 113 -1.91 15.69 -10.75
N CYS A 114 -1.21 14.73 -11.37
CA CYS A 114 0.04 15.03 -12.12
C CYS A 114 -0.07 15.06 -13.65
N GLY A 115 -1.10 14.44 -14.25
CA GLY A 115 -1.37 14.53 -15.69
C GLY A 115 -0.84 13.38 -16.56
N THR A 116 -0.21 12.35 -15.98
CA THR A 116 0.17 11.12 -16.70
C THR A 116 -0.85 10.04 -16.41
N TYR A 117 -1.85 9.89 -17.26
CA TYR A 117 -2.96 8.99 -17.00
C TYR A 117 -2.67 7.55 -17.41
N SER A 118 -2.99 6.62 -16.52
CA SER A 118 -2.94 5.18 -16.79
C SER A 118 -4.10 4.48 -16.08
N ASN A 119 -4.60 3.41 -16.69
CA ASN A 119 -5.57 2.54 -16.04
C ASN A 119 -4.86 1.67 -15.01
N ARG A 120 -5.45 1.60 -13.82
CA ARG A 120 -4.97 0.85 -12.67
C ARG A 120 -6.12 0.13 -12.00
N TRP A 121 -5.81 -0.81 -11.13
CA TRP A 121 -6.78 -1.57 -10.36
C TRP A 121 -6.66 -1.21 -8.89
N TRP A 122 -7.78 -1.12 -8.19
CA TRP A 122 -7.82 -0.94 -6.74
C TRP A 122 -8.86 -1.90 -6.15
N PHE A 123 -8.67 -2.33 -4.92
CA PHE A 123 -9.65 -3.14 -4.21
C PHE A 123 -10.69 -2.25 -3.57
N ASN A 124 -11.95 -2.41 -3.99
CA ASN A 124 -13.08 -1.74 -3.40
C ASN A 124 -13.62 -2.60 -2.24
N ALA A 125 -13.29 -2.20 -1.01
CA ALA A 125 -13.70 -2.93 0.19
C ALA A 125 -15.23 -3.03 0.35
N LYS A 126 -16.00 -2.12 -0.25
CA LYS A 126 -17.48 -2.15 -0.17
C LYS A 126 -18.08 -3.23 -1.04
N THR A 127 -17.54 -3.41 -2.26
CA THR A 127 -17.99 -4.46 -3.18
C THR A 127 -17.25 -5.77 -2.96
N GLY A 128 -16.14 -5.73 -2.21
CA GLY A 128 -15.25 -6.88 -2.01
C GLY A 128 -14.51 -7.29 -3.28
N ASN A 129 -14.35 -6.39 -4.25
CA ASN A 129 -13.81 -6.71 -5.57
C ASN A 129 -12.78 -5.70 -6.07
N CYS A 130 -11.92 -6.14 -6.99
CA CYS A 130 -10.97 -5.29 -7.68
C CYS A 130 -11.66 -4.56 -8.84
N GLU A 131 -11.55 -3.23 -8.84
CA GLU A 131 -12.19 -2.35 -9.82
C GLU A 131 -11.14 -1.49 -10.51
N GLU A 132 -11.40 -1.12 -11.77
CA GLU A 132 -10.51 -0.25 -12.54
C GLU A 132 -10.70 1.23 -12.14
N PHE A 133 -9.63 1.99 -12.13
CA PHE A 133 -9.64 3.45 -11.97
C PHE A 133 -8.51 4.11 -12.75
N ILE A 134 -8.62 5.42 -12.96
CA ILE A 134 -7.58 6.21 -13.61
C ILE A 134 -6.60 6.74 -12.55
N TYR A 135 -5.31 6.47 -12.73
CA TYR A 135 -4.24 7.05 -11.93
C TYR A 135 -3.47 8.09 -12.75
N SER A 136 -3.20 9.26 -12.16
CA SER A 136 -2.57 10.42 -12.82
C SER A 136 -1.03 10.40 -12.79
N GLY A 137 -0.43 9.30 -12.35
CA GLY A 137 1.01 9.05 -12.43
C GLY A 137 1.83 9.50 -11.22
N CYS A 138 1.24 10.20 -10.26
CA CYS A 138 1.88 10.58 -9.00
C CYS A 138 0.87 10.60 -7.85
N GLN A 139 1.38 10.81 -6.62
CA GLN A 139 0.58 10.77 -5.40
C GLN A 139 -0.13 9.41 -5.30
N GLY A 140 -1.28 9.37 -4.65
CA GLY A 140 -2.02 8.17 -4.43
C GLY A 140 -1.52 7.38 -3.24
N ASN A 141 -2.03 6.16 -3.13
CA ASN A 141 -1.68 5.24 -2.07
C ASN A 141 -1.41 3.84 -2.63
N ALA A 142 -1.12 2.89 -1.74
CA ALA A 142 -0.72 1.54 -2.09
C ALA A 142 -1.86 0.68 -2.68
N ASN A 143 -3.13 1.10 -2.59
CA ASN A 143 -4.26 0.41 -3.22
C ASN A 143 -4.34 0.77 -4.71
N ASN A 144 -3.27 0.42 -5.44
CA ASN A 144 -3.04 0.80 -6.82
C ASN A 144 -2.15 -0.25 -7.49
N PHE A 145 -2.79 -1.17 -8.19
CA PHE A 145 -2.19 -2.33 -8.84
C PHE A 145 -2.20 -2.15 -10.36
N GLU A 146 -1.23 -2.76 -11.05
CA GLU A 146 -1.15 -2.67 -12.51
C GLU A 146 -2.14 -3.60 -13.19
N THR A 147 -2.43 -4.74 -12.55
CA THR A 147 -3.31 -5.76 -13.11
C THR A 147 -4.40 -6.17 -12.13
N TYR A 148 -5.53 -6.60 -12.68
CA TYR A 148 -6.61 -7.19 -11.88
C TYR A 148 -6.12 -8.37 -11.04
N LYS A 149 -5.27 -9.24 -11.62
CA LYS A 149 -4.73 -10.41 -10.94
C LYS A 149 -3.87 -10.04 -9.73
N GLU A 150 -3.00 -9.05 -9.88
CA GLU A 150 -2.17 -8.55 -8.77
C GLU A 150 -3.05 -8.03 -7.62
N CYS A 151 -4.06 -7.22 -7.94
CA CYS A 151 -5.04 -6.74 -6.96
C CYS A 151 -5.75 -7.90 -6.24
N GLN A 152 -6.25 -8.88 -7.01
CA GLN A 152 -6.97 -10.01 -6.44
C GLN A 152 -6.07 -10.89 -5.57
N ASP A 153 -4.87 -11.22 -6.03
CA ASP A 153 -3.94 -12.08 -5.31
C ASP A 153 -3.51 -11.41 -3.99
N TYR A 154 -3.24 -10.11 -4.04
CA TYR A 154 -2.83 -9.33 -2.87
C TYR A 154 -3.97 -9.12 -1.86
N CYS A 155 -5.18 -8.79 -2.34
CA CYS A 155 -6.34 -8.50 -1.50
C CYS A 155 -7.27 -9.70 -1.24
N ARG A 156 -6.91 -10.90 -1.68
CA ARG A 156 -7.77 -12.11 -1.57
C ARG A 156 -8.30 -12.34 -0.16
N ASP A 157 -7.44 -12.17 0.83
CA ASP A 157 -7.75 -12.46 2.23
C ASP A 157 -8.16 -11.18 3.00
N ALA A 158 -8.27 -10.03 2.31
CA ALA A 158 -8.81 -8.81 2.88
C ALA A 158 -10.33 -8.93 3.04
N ARG A 159 -10.80 -8.70 4.26
CA ARG A 159 -12.24 -8.74 4.55
C ARG A 159 -12.96 -7.60 3.84
N SER A 160 -14.10 -7.92 3.23
CA SER A 160 -15.06 -6.93 2.75
C SER A 160 -15.61 -6.10 3.91
N GLU A 161 -15.91 -4.84 3.63
CA GLU A 161 -16.49 -3.92 4.61
C GLU A 161 -17.92 -4.33 4.92
N PRO A 162 -18.27 -4.58 6.21
CA PRO A 162 -19.66 -4.68 6.61
C PRO A 162 -20.42 -3.41 6.22
N GLN A 163 -21.50 -3.54 5.45
CA GLN A 163 -22.24 -2.39 4.92
C GLN A 163 -23.11 -1.76 6.01
N CYS A 164 -22.55 -0.77 6.70
CA CYS A 164 -23.26 0.00 7.70
C CYS A 164 -24.27 0.95 7.07
N ILE A 165 -25.46 1.07 7.69
CA ILE A 165 -26.48 2.04 7.28
C ILE A 165 -25.94 3.47 7.43
N GLN A 166 -25.03 3.68 8.38
CA GLN A 166 -24.46 4.97 8.73
C GLN A 166 -22.95 4.86 8.84
N GLY A 167 -22.21 5.68 8.10
CA GLY A 167 -20.75 5.70 8.15
C GLY A 167 -20.08 4.40 7.71
N THR A 168 -18.82 4.24 8.10
CA THR A 168 -17.98 3.09 7.77
C THR A 168 -17.88 2.13 8.94
N ALA A 169 -17.68 0.84 8.66
CA ALA A 169 -17.50 -0.15 9.71
C ALA A 169 -16.20 0.07 10.50
N LEU A 170 -16.24 -0.20 11.81
CA LEU A 170 -15.09 -0.03 12.69
C LEU A 170 -13.96 -0.99 12.34
N THR A 171 -12.72 -0.48 12.33
CA THR A 171 -11.50 -1.28 12.15
C THR A 171 -10.65 -1.35 13.41
N ASP A 172 -9.92 -2.44 13.58
CA ASP A 172 -8.85 -2.56 14.58
C ASP A 172 -7.58 -1.79 14.15
N SER A 173 -6.55 -1.81 15.00
CA SER A 173 -5.27 -1.16 14.74
C SER A 173 -4.47 -1.78 13.58
N ASN A 174 -4.78 -3.01 13.17
CA ASN A 174 -4.20 -3.67 11.99
C ASN A 174 -4.96 -3.33 10.71
N GLY A 175 -6.05 -2.56 10.82
CA GLY A 175 -6.96 -2.26 9.74
C GLY A 175 -8.07 -3.30 9.57
N ASN A 176 -8.18 -4.39 10.32
CA ASN A 176 -9.24 -5.40 10.15
C ASN A 176 -10.60 -4.90 10.60
N PHE A 177 -11.68 -5.26 9.88
CA PHE A 177 -13.04 -4.92 10.33
C PHE A 177 -13.37 -5.71 11.59
N ILE A 178 -13.90 -5.02 12.60
CA ILE A 178 -14.33 -5.63 13.84
C ILE A 178 -15.68 -6.31 13.60
N ILE A 179 -15.65 -7.65 13.62
CA ILE A 179 -16.80 -8.52 13.46
C ILE A 179 -17.39 -8.78 14.86
N CYS A 180 -18.71 -8.85 14.95
CA CYS A 180 -19.45 -9.06 16.18
C CYS A 180 -20.42 -10.25 16.06
N GLY A 181 -20.96 -10.74 17.18
CA GLY A 181 -22.00 -11.77 17.17
C GLY A 181 -21.55 -13.22 16.93
N GLY A 182 -20.25 -13.53 17.06
CA GLY A 182 -19.69 -14.89 16.92
C GLY A 182 -19.21 -15.52 18.24
N SER A 183 -19.06 -16.85 18.26
CA SER A 183 -18.52 -17.65 19.37
C SER A 183 -16.98 -17.79 19.35
N SER A 184 -16.30 -17.32 18.30
CA SER A 184 -14.84 -17.39 18.14
C SER A 184 -14.20 -15.99 18.10
N ALA A 185 -13.65 -15.58 19.25
CA ALA A 185 -12.55 -14.63 19.48
C ALA A 185 -12.50 -13.25 18.79
N ALA A 186 -13.49 -12.83 18.00
CA ALA A 186 -13.65 -11.44 17.56
C ALA A 186 -14.88 -10.85 18.27
N SER A 187 -14.61 -10.10 19.34
CA SER A 187 -15.52 -9.29 20.16
C SER A 187 -17.01 -9.64 20.06
N THR A 188 -17.53 -10.39 21.05
CA THR A 188 -18.98 -10.70 21.12
C THR A 188 -19.86 -9.44 21.17
N THR A 189 -19.29 -8.30 21.58
CA THR A 189 -19.96 -7.00 21.67
C THR A 189 -19.14 -5.89 21.03
N CYS A 190 -19.79 -4.95 20.33
CA CYS A 190 -19.11 -3.78 19.76
C CYS A 190 -18.70 -2.76 20.84
N PRO A 191 -17.61 -2.01 20.62
CA PRO A 191 -17.20 -0.91 21.51
C PRO A 191 -18.26 0.20 21.62
N ALA A 192 -18.05 1.13 22.56
CA ALA A 192 -18.92 2.29 22.73
C ALA A 192 -19.13 3.05 21.41
N ASN A 193 -20.35 3.61 21.24
CA ASN A 193 -20.81 4.29 20.02
C ASN A 193 -20.86 3.40 18.77
N HIS A 194 -20.81 2.08 18.92
CA HIS A 194 -21.00 1.13 17.83
C HIS A 194 -22.03 0.07 18.22
N TYR A 195 -22.83 -0.33 17.25
CA TYR A 195 -23.78 -1.42 17.39
C TYR A 195 -23.44 -2.54 16.41
N CYS A 196 -23.79 -3.77 16.80
CA CYS A 196 -23.60 -4.92 15.94
C CYS A 196 -24.70 -4.94 14.88
N TYR A 197 -24.32 -4.88 13.60
CA TYR A 197 -25.24 -4.89 12.47
C TYR A 197 -24.90 -6.02 11.51
N TYR A 198 -25.93 -6.67 10.95
CA TYR A 198 -25.80 -7.66 9.89
C TYR A 198 -26.28 -7.07 8.58
N ASP A 199 -25.42 -7.07 7.57
CA ASP A 199 -25.71 -6.48 6.26
C ASP A 199 -26.35 -7.46 5.25
N GLY A 200 -26.64 -8.68 5.67
CA GLY A 200 -27.09 -9.77 4.80
C GLY A 200 -25.97 -10.72 4.35
N THR A 201 -24.72 -10.38 4.62
CA THR A 201 -23.55 -11.23 4.33
C THR A 201 -22.66 -11.44 5.55
N THR A 202 -22.38 -10.39 6.32
CA THR A 202 -21.48 -10.40 7.47
C THR A 202 -21.96 -9.50 8.61
N TYR A 203 -21.52 -9.81 9.83
CA TYR A 203 -21.73 -8.93 10.99
C TYR A 203 -20.58 -7.94 11.13
N GLY A 204 -20.87 -6.70 11.49
CA GLY A 204 -19.87 -5.67 11.72
C GLY A 204 -20.27 -4.68 12.80
N CYS A 205 -19.27 -4.08 13.44
CA CYS A 205 -19.48 -2.96 14.35
C CYS A 205 -19.67 -1.67 13.57
N CYS A 206 -20.92 -1.24 13.47
CA CYS A 206 -21.34 -0.02 12.78
C CYS A 206 -21.53 1.13 13.76
N PRO A 207 -21.22 2.37 13.40
CA PRO A 207 -21.37 3.50 14.31
C PRO A 207 -22.86 3.74 14.61
N THR A 208 -23.20 3.90 15.89
CA THR A 208 -24.55 4.31 16.32
C THR A 208 -24.74 5.77 15.94
N GLN A 209 -25.78 6.11 15.16
CA GLN A 209 -26.04 7.46 14.64
C GLN A 209 -25.65 8.59 15.61
N GLY A 210 -24.59 9.31 15.24
CA GLY A 210 -24.08 10.49 15.95
C GLY A 210 -22.81 11.00 15.29
N LEU A 211 -22.78 12.30 14.93
CA LEU A 211 -21.68 13.07 14.32
C LEU A 211 -21.69 13.28 12.79
N TRP A 212 -22.86 13.43 12.17
CA TRP A 212 -23.00 14.16 10.88
C TRP A 212 -23.99 15.35 10.96
N MET A 213 -24.17 15.95 12.14
CA MET A 213 -24.87 17.23 12.26
C MET A 213 -24.32 18.04 13.43
N ARG A 214 -23.36 18.92 13.15
CA ARG A 214 -23.31 20.34 13.58
C ARG A 214 -22.11 21.02 12.96
#